data_AF-A0A7R9VY90-F1
#
_entry.id   AF-A0A7R9VY90-F1
#
_cell.length_a   1.000
_cell.length_b   1.000
_cell.length_c   1.000
_cell.angle_alpha   90.00
_cell.angle_beta   90.00
_cell.angle_gamma   90.00
#
_symmetry.space_group_name_H-M   'P 1'
#
loop_
_entity.id
_entity.type
_entity.pdbx_description
1 polymer ?
#
loop_
_entity_poly.entity_id
_entity_poly.type
_entity_poly.pdbx_seq_one_letter_code
_entity_poly.pdbx_strand_id
1 'polypeptide(L)'
;EAAAAAGRGGSSGPGACDGGGSIGSGGDASRVFRLGFHQVPSLPQLHMHVISQDLCAPGLKNKKHWNSFATDYFLDVDRALALLGASGRVHVDAAAMAAALQAPLACSRDGCGAGFGTMPRLKEHLAGCRRRAPGFDVAELREAESPRHSDSDDDGGSSGGHGS
;
A
#
# COMPACT_ATOMS: atom_id res chain seq x y z
N GLU A 1 15.90 58.63 -0.25
CA GLU A 1 15.43 57.80 -1.38
C GLU A 1 16.52 56.87 -1.84
N ALA A 2 16.17 55.60 -2.07
CA ALA A 2 16.76 54.65 -3.02
C ALA A 2 16.49 53.23 -2.49
N ALA A 3 15.41 52.64 -2.99
CA ALA A 3 15.11 51.23 -2.86
C ALA A 3 16.09 50.40 -3.72
N ALA A 4 16.53 49.25 -3.22
CA ALA A 4 17.17 48.22 -4.04
C ALA A 4 16.77 46.81 -3.55
N ALA A 5 15.79 46.26 -4.28
CA ALA A 5 15.54 44.87 -4.64
C ALA A 5 15.98 43.74 -3.67
N ALA A 6 14.98 43.19 -2.97
CA ALA A 6 15.04 41.84 -2.43
C ALA A 6 14.93 40.81 -3.57
N GLY A 7 16.04 40.14 -3.89
CA GLY A 7 16.04 38.92 -4.69
C GLY A 7 15.35 37.81 -3.92
N ARG A 8 14.21 37.34 -4.42
CA ARG A 8 13.50 36.17 -3.89
C ARG A 8 14.32 34.91 -4.20
N GLY A 9 15.14 34.49 -3.26
CA GLY A 9 15.70 33.14 -3.24
C GLY A 9 14.58 32.15 -2.93
N GLY A 10 14.08 31.46 -3.96
CA GLY A 10 13.20 30.31 -3.77
C GLY A 10 14.01 29.16 -3.19
N SER A 11 13.92 28.93 -1.88
CA SER A 11 14.42 27.72 -1.26
C SER A 11 13.46 26.58 -1.55
N SER A 12 13.75 25.81 -2.58
CA SER A 12 13.18 24.49 -2.81
C SER A 12 13.55 23.60 -1.62
N GLY A 13 12.61 23.42 -0.69
CA GLY A 13 12.73 22.45 0.40
C GLY A 13 12.77 21.01 -0.12
N PRO A 14 13.17 20.03 0.72
CA PRO A 14 13.26 18.63 0.32
C PRO A 14 11.87 18.16 -0.13
N GLY A 15 11.80 17.63 -1.35
CA GLY A 15 10.58 17.28 -2.07
C GLY A 15 9.53 16.64 -1.16
N ALA A 16 8.52 17.44 -0.80
CA ALA A 16 7.27 16.95 -0.28
C ALA A 16 6.68 16.01 -1.33
N CYS A 17 6.04 14.95 -0.89
CA CYS A 17 5.29 14.04 -1.76
C CYS A 17 4.01 14.67 -2.33
N ASP A 18 4.08 15.97 -2.66
CA ASP A 18 3.03 16.70 -3.34
C ASP A 18 3.06 16.28 -4.82
N GLY A 19 2.07 15.45 -5.15
CA GLY A 19 1.92 14.81 -6.44
C GLY A 19 1.90 15.79 -7.62
N GLY A 20 2.66 15.43 -8.65
CA GLY A 20 2.67 16.08 -9.95
C GLY A 20 3.58 15.40 -10.98
N GLY A 21 3.96 14.14 -10.75
CA GLY A 21 4.83 13.39 -11.65
C GLY A 21 4.03 12.53 -12.62
N SER A 22 4.25 12.70 -13.92
CA SER A 22 3.59 11.97 -15.00
C SER A 22 3.58 10.46 -14.76
N ILE A 23 2.41 9.86 -14.95
CA ILE A 23 2.12 8.42 -14.87
C ILE A 23 3.01 7.67 -15.87
N GLY A 24 4.18 7.23 -15.41
CA GLY A 24 4.89 6.12 -16.03
C GLY A 24 4.22 4.82 -15.63
N SER A 25 4.17 3.84 -16.52
CA SER A 25 3.52 2.53 -16.42
C SER A 25 3.99 1.59 -15.28
N GLY A 26 4.52 2.11 -14.17
CA GLY A 26 4.66 1.39 -12.90
C GLY A 26 3.48 1.78 -12.01
N GLY A 27 2.65 0.81 -11.62
CA GLY A 27 1.42 1.03 -10.86
C GLY A 27 1.58 2.05 -9.72
N ASP A 28 0.62 2.97 -9.64
CA ASP A 28 0.56 4.02 -8.63
C ASP A 28 0.50 3.38 -7.25
N ALA A 29 1.59 3.42 -6.50
CA ALA A 29 1.67 2.79 -5.18
C ALA A 29 0.65 3.36 -4.17
N SER A 30 0.06 4.53 -4.44
CA SER A 30 -1.05 5.06 -3.63
C SER A 30 -2.36 4.29 -3.82
N ARG A 31 -2.48 3.51 -4.90
CA ARG A 31 -3.61 2.61 -5.22
C ARG A 31 -3.37 1.18 -4.78
N VAL A 32 -2.15 0.84 -4.38
CA VAL A 32 -1.82 -0.47 -3.87
C VAL A 32 -1.96 -0.47 -2.36
N PHE A 33 -2.72 -1.43 -1.82
CA PHE A 33 -3.00 -1.53 -0.39
C PHE A 33 -2.56 -2.88 0.18
N ARG A 34 -2.18 -2.85 1.46
CA ARG A 34 -2.03 -4.04 2.29
C ARG A 34 -2.99 -3.98 3.46
N LEU A 35 -3.51 -5.15 3.81
CA LEU A 35 -4.39 -5.38 4.95
C LEU A 35 -3.69 -6.31 5.92
N GLY A 36 -3.61 -5.93 7.19
CA GLY A 36 -2.90 -6.75 8.16
C GLY A 36 -2.81 -6.17 9.56
N PHE A 37 -1.95 -6.78 10.36
CA PHE A 37 -1.80 -6.50 11.78
C PHE A 37 -0.33 -6.28 12.13
N HIS A 38 -0.05 -5.47 13.14
CA HIS A 38 1.25 -5.56 13.81
C HIS A 38 1.32 -6.86 14.61
N GLN A 39 2.38 -7.65 14.42
CA GLN A 39 2.55 -8.90 15.18
C GLN A 39 2.63 -8.67 16.69
N VAL A 40 3.26 -7.58 17.13
CA VAL A 40 3.21 -7.12 18.52
C VAL A 40 2.34 -5.85 18.57
N PRO A 41 1.09 -5.92 19.03
CA PRO A 41 0.18 -4.78 18.97
C PRO A 41 0.58 -3.68 19.96
N SER A 42 0.43 -2.42 19.54
CA SER A 42 0.66 -1.26 20.41
C SER A 42 -0.55 -0.89 21.28
N LEU A 43 -1.71 -1.45 20.97
CA LEU A 43 -2.97 -1.24 21.68
C LEU A 43 -3.52 -2.59 22.16
N PRO A 44 -4.24 -2.63 23.29
CA PRO A 44 -4.82 -3.89 23.81
C PRO A 44 -5.85 -4.52 22.86
N GLN A 45 -6.62 -3.69 22.15
CA GLN A 45 -7.65 -4.16 21.23
C GLN A 45 -7.03 -4.55 19.89
N LEU A 46 -7.55 -5.63 19.30
CA LEU A 46 -7.24 -6.02 17.93
C LEU A 46 -7.60 -4.87 16.98
N HIS A 47 -6.63 -4.42 16.19
CA HIS A 47 -6.81 -3.38 15.20
C HIS A 47 -6.15 -3.81 13.88
N MET A 48 -6.95 -3.80 12.82
CA MET A 48 -6.50 -4.09 11.47
C MET A 48 -6.06 -2.80 10.80
N HIS A 49 -4.95 -2.85 10.09
CA HIS A 49 -4.46 -1.78 9.24
C HIS A 49 -4.96 -1.98 7.82
N VAL A 50 -5.43 -0.90 7.21
CA VAL A 50 -5.61 -0.75 5.77
C VAL A 50 -4.65 0.35 5.36
N ILE A 51 -3.58 0.01 4.64
CA ILE A 51 -2.47 0.94 4.40
C ILE A 51 -2.03 0.95 2.94
N SER A 52 -2.03 2.16 2.35
CA SER A 52 -1.48 2.40 1.01
C SER A 52 0.03 2.22 1.01
N GLN A 53 0.58 1.79 -0.12
CA GLN A 53 1.97 1.40 -0.21
C GLN A 53 2.90 2.50 -0.70
N ASP A 54 2.39 3.69 -1.01
CA ASP A 54 3.21 4.89 -1.18
C ASP A 54 4.03 5.19 0.09
N LEU A 55 3.47 4.84 1.27
CA LEU A 55 4.06 5.06 2.58
C LEU A 55 4.58 6.49 2.76
N CYS A 56 3.89 7.49 2.16
CA CYS A 56 4.25 8.89 2.30
C CYS A 56 3.35 9.64 3.29
N ALA A 57 3.48 9.31 4.58
CA ALA A 57 2.78 10.04 5.63
C ALA A 57 3.73 10.99 6.40
N PRO A 58 3.27 12.20 6.80
CA PRO A 58 4.01 13.06 7.72
C PRO A 58 4.36 12.38 9.06
N GLY A 59 3.55 11.41 9.49
CA GLY A 59 3.76 10.59 10.68
C GLY A 59 4.86 9.52 10.55
N LEU A 60 5.31 9.21 9.33
CA LEU A 60 6.34 8.22 9.07
C LEU A 60 7.73 8.85 9.22
N LYS A 61 8.12 9.09 10.48
CA LYS A 61 9.28 9.91 10.85
C LYS A 61 10.54 9.12 11.16
N ASN A 62 10.40 7.90 11.67
CA ASN A 62 11.51 7.14 12.21
C ASN A 62 11.57 5.71 11.65
N LYS A 63 12.71 5.05 11.86
CA LYS A 63 12.98 3.69 11.41
C LYS A 63 11.98 2.67 11.95
N LYS A 64 11.56 2.81 13.21
CA LYS A 64 10.59 1.91 13.84
C LYS A 64 9.24 1.95 13.12
N HIS A 65 8.73 3.14 12.78
CA HIS A 65 7.47 3.28 12.04
C HIS A 65 7.59 2.73 10.62
N TRP A 66 8.74 2.92 9.95
CA TRP A 66 8.97 2.30 8.65
C TRP A 66 8.93 0.78 8.75
N ASN A 67 9.77 0.23 9.62
CA ASN A 67 9.92 -1.22 9.75
C ASN A 67 8.64 -1.91 10.25
N SER A 68 7.78 -1.22 11.01
CA SER A 68 6.52 -1.80 11.47
C SER A 68 5.54 -2.10 10.34
N PHE A 69 5.65 -1.42 9.20
CA PHE A 69 4.83 -1.67 8.01
C PHE A 69 5.59 -2.38 6.88
N ALA A 70 6.90 -2.18 6.79
CA ALA A 70 7.73 -2.62 5.67
C ALA A 70 8.50 -3.93 5.89
N THR A 71 8.31 -4.60 7.04
CA THR A 71 8.98 -5.88 7.36
C THR A 71 7.97 -6.93 7.80
N ASP A 72 8.43 -8.13 8.15
CA ASP A 72 7.62 -9.20 8.75
C ASP A 72 6.95 -8.79 10.07
N TYR A 73 7.27 -7.63 10.65
CA TYR A 73 6.49 -7.06 11.75
C TYR A 73 5.03 -6.81 11.36
N PHE A 74 4.77 -6.53 10.08
CA PHE A 74 3.42 -6.45 9.51
C PHE A 74 2.98 -7.82 9.01
N LEU A 75 2.00 -8.41 9.68
CA LEU A 75 1.38 -9.67 9.29
C LEU A 75 0.19 -9.41 8.37
N ASP A 76 0.33 -9.76 7.09
CA ASP A 76 -0.77 -9.68 6.13
C ASP A 76 -1.93 -10.59 6.53
N VAL A 77 -3.16 -10.13 6.27
CA VAL A 77 -4.41 -10.81 6.69
C VAL A 77 -4.51 -12.23 6.15
N ASP A 78 -4.13 -12.46 4.89
CA ASP A 78 -4.16 -13.78 4.26
C ASP A 78 -3.25 -14.77 5.00
N ARG A 79 -2.06 -14.30 5.42
CA ARG A 79 -1.13 -15.11 6.21
C ARG A 79 -1.65 -15.37 7.62
N ALA A 80 -2.28 -14.37 8.25
CA ALA A 80 -2.91 -14.56 9.55
C ALA A 80 -4.03 -15.61 9.50
N LEU A 81 -4.90 -15.54 8.49
CA LEU A 81 -5.97 -16.51 8.26
C LEU A 81 -5.42 -17.92 8.01
N ALA A 82 -4.36 -18.05 7.21
CA ALA A 82 -3.72 -19.33 6.97
C ALA A 82 -3.14 -19.96 8.26
N LEU A 83 -2.47 -19.16 9.10
CA LEU A 83 -1.92 -19.62 10.38
C LEU A 83 -3.03 -20.05 11.37
N LEU A 84 -4.11 -19.27 11.43
CA LEU A 84 -5.29 -19.60 12.22
C LEU A 84 -5.96 -20.89 11.73
N GLY A 85 -6.11 -21.07 10.41
CA GLY A 85 -6.67 -22.28 9.82
C GLY A 85 -5.83 -23.52 10.11
N ALA A 86 -4.50 -23.40 10.09
CA ALA A 86 -3.59 -24.52 10.31
C ALA A 86 -3.40 -24.91 11.79
N SER A 87 -3.42 -23.94 12.71
CA SER A 87 -3.02 -24.18 14.11
C SER A 87 -4.00 -23.65 15.16
N GLY A 88 -5.06 -22.95 14.76
CA GLY A 88 -6.03 -22.32 15.66
C GLY A 88 -5.50 -21.09 16.41
N ARG A 89 -4.27 -20.65 16.14
CA ARG A 89 -3.65 -19.48 16.79
C ARG A 89 -2.60 -18.83 15.89
N VAL A 90 -2.23 -17.61 16.23
CA VAL A 90 -1.06 -16.93 15.64
C VAL A 90 0.02 -16.88 16.71
N HIS A 91 1.16 -17.53 16.48
CA HIS A 91 2.31 -17.46 17.37
C HIS A 91 3.14 -16.23 17.03
N VAL A 92 3.47 -15.43 18.05
CA VAL A 92 4.31 -14.23 17.90
C VAL A 92 5.63 -14.47 18.63
N ASP A 93 6.72 -14.45 17.88
CA ASP A 93 8.07 -14.40 18.47
C ASP A 93 8.44 -12.95 18.77
N ALA A 94 8.27 -12.54 20.03
CA ALA A 94 8.55 -11.17 20.45
C ALA A 94 10.02 -10.75 20.23
N ALA A 95 10.97 -11.69 20.34
CA ALA A 95 12.39 -11.39 20.15
C ALA A 95 12.69 -11.16 18.66
N ALA A 96 12.16 -12.01 17.78
CA ALA A 96 12.26 -11.82 16.33
C ALA A 96 11.60 -10.50 15.90
N MET A 97 10.43 -10.16 16.47
CA MET A 97 9.73 -8.92 16.14
C MET A 97 10.46 -7.67 16.64
N ALA A 98 11.12 -7.73 17.78
CA ALA A 98 12.01 -6.66 18.23
C ALA A 98 13.19 -6.46 17.28
N ALA A 99 13.78 -7.55 16.76
CA ALA A 99 14.84 -7.49 15.76
C ALA A 99 14.35 -6.91 14.42
N ALA A 100 13.14 -7.28 13.98
CA ALA A 100 12.53 -6.75 12.75
C ALA A 100 12.36 -5.23 12.80
N LEU A 101 11.91 -4.66 13.94
CA LEU A 101 11.82 -3.21 14.13
C LEU A 101 13.20 -2.51 14.07
N GLN A 102 14.26 -3.24 14.39
CA GLN A 102 15.64 -2.74 14.38
C GLN A 102 16.40 -3.07 13.09
N ALA A 103 15.76 -3.70 12.11
CA ALA A 103 16.38 -4.00 10.82
C ALA A 103 16.87 -2.72 10.11
N PRO A 104 17.89 -2.84 9.24
CA PRO A 104 18.28 -1.75 8.34
C PRO A 104 17.08 -1.26 7.50
N LEU A 105 17.05 0.03 7.18
CA LEU A 105 16.00 0.55 6.30
C LEU A 105 16.18 -0.04 4.90
N ALA A 106 15.14 -0.67 4.38
CA ALA A 106 15.14 -1.21 3.02
C ALA A 106 13.86 -0.81 2.28
N CYS A 107 13.96 -0.70 0.96
CA CYS A 107 12.81 -0.50 0.09
C CYS A 107 11.86 -1.71 0.13
N SER A 108 10.57 -1.46 0.38
CA SER A 108 9.53 -2.50 0.45
C SER A 108 9.03 -2.98 -0.92
N ARG A 109 9.49 -2.37 -2.02
CA ARG A 109 9.07 -2.74 -3.38
C ARG A 109 9.66 -4.09 -3.78
N ASP A 110 8.83 -4.90 -4.44
CA ASP A 110 9.20 -6.23 -4.88
C ASP A 110 10.34 -6.18 -5.91
N GLY A 111 11.39 -6.98 -5.67
CA GLY A 111 12.60 -6.98 -6.48
C GLY A 111 13.46 -5.71 -6.41
N CYS A 112 13.25 -4.83 -5.41
CA CYS A 112 14.15 -3.71 -5.11
C CYS A 112 15.10 -4.02 -3.96
N GLY A 113 14.57 -4.11 -2.73
CA GLY A 113 15.35 -4.39 -1.52
C GLY A 113 16.50 -3.43 -1.20
N ALA A 114 16.61 -2.28 -1.88
CA ALA A 114 17.70 -1.33 -1.69
C ALA A 114 17.77 -0.84 -0.24
N GLY A 115 18.97 -0.82 0.35
CA GLY A 115 19.21 -0.42 1.73
C GLY A 115 19.56 1.07 1.89
N PHE A 116 19.17 1.67 3.02
CA PHE A 116 19.36 3.09 3.31
C PHE A 116 19.83 3.34 4.75
N GLY A 117 20.68 4.35 4.93
CA GLY A 117 21.14 4.77 6.26
C GLY A 117 20.18 5.72 6.97
N THR A 118 19.30 6.42 6.23
CA THR A 118 18.41 7.44 6.79
C THR A 118 17.03 7.43 6.12
N MET A 119 16.00 7.83 6.89
CA MET A 119 14.62 7.94 6.39
C MET A 119 14.47 8.90 5.20
N PRO A 120 15.09 10.09 5.16
CA PRO A 120 14.97 10.99 4.01
C PRO A 120 15.46 10.36 2.70
N ARG A 121 16.61 9.66 2.72
CA ARG A 121 17.14 8.97 1.53
C ARG A 121 16.24 7.85 1.04
N LEU A 122 15.61 7.12 1.96
CA LEU A 122 14.63 6.11 1.62
C LEU A 122 13.39 6.73 0.95
N LYS A 123 12.87 7.85 1.49
CA LYS A 123 11.71 8.54 0.89
C LYS A 123 12.01 9.08 -0.51
N GLU A 124 13.19 9.66 -0.69
CA GLU A 124 13.68 10.09 -2.01
C GLU A 124 13.71 8.92 -3.00
N HIS A 125 14.22 7.76 -2.57
CA HIS A 125 14.20 6.55 -3.40
C HIS A 125 12.77 6.09 -3.74
N LEU A 126 11.86 6.07 -2.77
CA LEU A 126 10.47 5.61 -2.97
C LEU A 126 9.73 6.45 -4.02
N ALA A 127 10.01 7.77 -4.09
CA ALA A 127 9.43 8.65 -5.10
C ALA A 127 9.84 8.29 -6.54
N GLY A 128 11.02 7.66 -6.72
CA GLY A 128 11.53 7.25 -8.03
C GLY A 128 11.48 5.75 -8.30
N CYS A 129 11.15 4.92 -7.30
CA CYS A 129 11.21 3.47 -7.43
C CYS A 129 10.03 2.93 -8.24
N ARG A 130 10.32 2.39 -9.43
CA ARG A 130 9.33 1.85 -10.38
C ARG A 130 8.99 0.37 -10.15
N ARG A 131 9.54 -0.24 -9.11
CA ARG A 131 9.24 -1.63 -8.75
C ARG A 131 7.83 -1.73 -8.16
N ARG A 132 7.19 -2.88 -8.31
CA ARG A 132 5.81 -3.09 -7.85
C ARG A 132 5.74 -2.99 -6.33
N ALA A 133 4.72 -2.31 -5.82
CA ALA A 133 4.41 -2.31 -4.41
C ALA A 133 3.78 -3.66 -3.98
N PRO A 134 4.09 -4.19 -2.80
CA PRO A 134 3.45 -5.42 -2.30
C PRO A 134 1.99 -5.14 -1.93
N GLY A 135 1.07 -6.05 -2.23
CA GLY A 135 -0.35 -5.88 -1.95
C GLY A 135 -1.23 -5.97 -3.21
N PHE A 136 -2.49 -5.54 -3.07
CA PHE A 136 -3.48 -5.52 -4.13
C PHE A 136 -3.69 -4.11 -4.68
N ASP A 137 -3.82 -3.99 -6.00
CA ASP A 137 -4.15 -2.73 -6.65
C ASP A 137 -5.68 -2.59 -6.73
N VAL A 138 -6.22 -1.49 -6.21
CA VAL A 138 -7.68 -1.24 -6.23
C VAL A 138 -8.21 -0.97 -7.64
N ALA A 139 -7.37 -0.61 -8.61
CA ALA A 139 -7.79 -0.56 -10.00
C ALA A 139 -8.17 -1.96 -10.48
N GLU A 140 -7.27 -2.93 -10.33
CA GLU A 140 -7.43 -4.32 -10.76
C GLU A 140 -8.71 -4.98 -10.21
N LEU A 141 -9.15 -4.59 -9.02
CA LEU A 141 -10.39 -5.08 -8.40
C LEU A 141 -11.66 -4.55 -9.11
N ARG A 142 -11.69 -3.27 -9.49
CA ARG A 142 -12.87 -2.65 -10.13
C ARG A 142 -13.11 -3.19 -11.53
N GLU A 143 -12.04 -3.56 -12.23
CA GLU A 143 -12.16 -4.22 -13.53
C GLU A 143 -12.73 -5.64 -13.40
N ALA A 144 -12.43 -6.35 -12.31
CA ALA A 144 -12.97 -7.69 -12.06
C ALA A 144 -14.48 -7.69 -11.71
N GLU A 145 -15.00 -6.58 -11.15
CA GLU A 145 -16.40 -6.41 -10.76
C GLU A 145 -17.31 -5.89 -11.89
N SER A 146 -16.75 -5.54 -13.06
CA SER A 146 -17.54 -5.06 -14.19
C SER A 146 -18.39 -6.21 -14.78
N PRO A 147 -19.73 -6.07 -14.86
CA PRO A 147 -20.58 -7.15 -15.33
C PRO A 147 -20.29 -7.47 -16.79
N ARG A 148 -19.98 -8.74 -17.07
CA ARG A 148 -19.99 -9.28 -18.44
C ARG A 148 -21.42 -9.20 -18.94
N HIS A 149 -21.68 -8.24 -19.81
CA HIS A 149 -22.96 -8.05 -20.46
C HIS A 149 -23.22 -9.22 -21.41
N SER A 150 -24.09 -10.15 -21.01
CA SER A 150 -24.77 -11.05 -21.94
C SER A 150 -26.00 -11.64 -21.25
N ASP A 151 -27.14 -10.98 -21.38
CA ASP A 151 -28.40 -11.71 -21.48
C ASP A 151 -29.11 -11.15 -22.71
N SER A 152 -29.08 -11.95 -23.76
CA SER A 152 -29.97 -11.81 -24.90
C SER A 152 -31.30 -12.39 -24.45
N ASP A 153 -32.24 -11.54 -24.07
CA ASP A 153 -33.62 -11.98 -23.83
C ASP A 153 -34.27 -12.33 -25.17
N ASP A 154 -34.36 -13.64 -25.37
CA ASP A 154 -35.14 -14.34 -26.39
C ASP A 154 -36.63 -14.21 -26.01
N ASP A 155 -37.36 -13.27 -26.63
CA ASP A 155 -38.81 -13.18 -26.47
C ASP A 155 -39.48 -13.17 -27.85
N GLY A 156 -39.81 -14.39 -28.31
CA GLY A 156 -40.31 -14.67 -29.65
C GLY A 156 -41.47 -15.68 -29.67
N GLY A 157 -42.47 -15.48 -28.80
CA GLY A 157 -43.89 -15.71 -29.07
C GLY A 157 -44.39 -17.11 -29.48
N SER A 158 -45.18 -17.73 -28.60
CA SER A 158 -46.24 -18.65 -29.04
C SER A 158 -47.42 -18.63 -28.06
N SER A 159 -48.51 -17.95 -28.45
CA SER A 159 -49.80 -18.06 -27.79
C SER A 159 -50.82 -18.64 -28.78
N GLY A 160 -51.42 -19.75 -28.36
CA GLY A 160 -52.32 -20.58 -29.15
C GLY A 160 -53.68 -19.95 -29.40
N GLY A 161 -54.21 -20.20 -30.60
CA GLY A 161 -55.60 -19.94 -30.95
C GLY A 161 -56.49 -21.13 -30.59
N HIS A 162 -57.51 -20.88 -29.77
CA HIS A 162 -58.70 -21.71 -29.65
C HIS A 162 -59.77 -21.18 -30.63
N GLY A 163 -60.57 -22.05 -31.23
CA GLY A 163 -61.87 -21.65 -31.75
C GLY A 163 -62.49 -22.55 -32.82
N SER A 164 -63.39 -23.42 -32.36
CA SER A 164 -64.60 -24.02 -32.99
C SER A 164 -64.45 -24.94 -34.20
#